data_AF-A0A384IMF0-F1
#
_entry.id   AF-A0A384IMF0-F1
#
_cell.length_a   1.000
_cell.length_b   1.000
_cell.length_c   1.000
_cell.angle_alpha   90.00
_cell.angle_beta   90.00
_cell.angle_gamma   90.00
#
_symmetry.space_group_name_H-M   'P 1'
#
loop_
_entity.id
_entity.type
_entity.pdbx_description
1 polymer ?
#
loop_
_entity_poly.entity_id
_entity_poly.type
_entity_poly.pdbx_seq_one_letter_code
_entity_poly.pdbx_strand_id
1 'polypeptide(L)'
;MRETPESSNIAVRKFADLISGRRTTIALHAVRAAVSVGLLLPGQSRWRGAGSLFLSGTTSLLQARHRYGTDGSDQVATLVQTATGAARLSSRPQTQDALLWYVALQASLSYAASGWVKLIGEKWRSGAALPGVMRTRTYGFEGAFRLTQKYPRSAKAVQHGVLALECLFPLVYVGGGRLTRPFLAGAAGFHTANAFVMGLGRFLTAFTSMHPMVAYTSAPASHPAVVGRDDRAVKAAGLVLAAGVAVGAALAAQRRSAVLEGWPTSRSITTRHGNELQYETGGREDTDAPVLVFCAGLSSTSEHFAWITEKFVHGSEYAVVAYARAGYAGSHRRRTAPYSLRESVDDLEDLVRQVIPAHRKAVLVGHSLGGELVRQVAARLPDRIAGLVYLDPAHPAELRRSQRQNAGAADLGSTITHATRYLRCGTGMLMSRPKWVDSLPPRYREKVFAQYTDARLWKAARREWRAVEEEFRSFDGDLDPISVPGLVIAAQHTVDQEPEQLLMYDELVKVHRDVDDTGVRVVEGADHDSLLTDARFAHQAAEMMAEFLAGPVARTEGPAPAPQKGTVS
;
A
#
# COMPACT_ATOMS: atom_id res chain seq x y z
N MET A 1 -17.27 17.13 -15.64
CA MET A 1 -17.24 15.71 -16.09
C MET A 1 -15.91 15.50 -16.79
N ARG A 2 -14.96 14.74 -16.23
CA ARG A 2 -13.61 14.63 -16.81
C ARG A 2 -13.68 13.93 -18.16
N GLU A 3 -13.37 14.65 -19.23
CA GLU A 3 -13.07 14.09 -20.54
C GLU A 3 -11.82 13.21 -20.39
N THR A 4 -12.01 11.90 -20.33
CA THR A 4 -10.91 10.97 -20.61
C THR A 4 -10.65 11.00 -22.10
N PRO A 5 -9.41 11.10 -22.58
CA PRO A 5 -9.13 11.15 -23.99
C PRO A 5 -9.45 9.78 -24.60
N GLU A 6 -10.55 9.70 -25.36
CA GLU A 6 -10.69 8.69 -26.39
C GLU A 6 -9.43 8.78 -27.27
N SER A 7 -8.77 7.66 -27.50
CA SER A 7 -7.40 7.53 -28.04
C SER A 7 -7.01 8.62 -29.05
N SER A 8 -5.79 9.18 -28.92
CA SER A 8 -5.22 10.15 -29.87
C SER A 8 -5.03 9.61 -31.30
N ASN A 9 -5.24 8.30 -31.51
CA ASN A 9 -5.11 7.65 -32.80
C ASN A 9 -6.40 7.78 -33.62
N ILE A 10 -6.33 8.51 -34.73
CA ILE A 10 -7.45 8.77 -35.65
C ILE A 10 -8.04 7.48 -36.24
N ALA A 11 -7.22 6.46 -36.50
CA ALA A 11 -7.70 5.19 -37.04
C ALA A 11 -8.52 4.41 -36.00
N VAL A 12 -8.07 4.41 -34.73
CA VAL A 12 -8.80 3.80 -33.62
C VAL A 12 -10.13 4.51 -33.40
N ARG A 13 -10.14 5.84 -33.49
CA ARG A 13 -11.37 6.65 -33.38
C ARG A 13 -12.35 6.35 -34.51
N LYS A 14 -11.90 6.38 -35.78
CA LYS A 14 -12.75 6.05 -36.94
C LYS A 14 -13.32 4.63 -36.87
N PHE A 15 -12.52 3.67 -36.43
CA PHE A 15 -12.97 2.28 -36.24
C PHE A 15 -13.99 2.15 -35.10
N ALA A 16 -13.75 2.82 -33.97
CA ALA A 16 -14.69 2.87 -32.86
C ALA A 16 -16.01 3.56 -33.27
N ASP A 17 -15.96 4.64 -34.05
CA ASP A 17 -17.13 5.37 -34.55
C ASP A 17 -17.98 4.49 -35.49
N LEU A 18 -17.34 3.77 -36.42
CA LEU A 18 -18.02 2.84 -37.34
C LEU A 18 -18.82 1.76 -36.60
N ILE A 19 -18.27 1.27 -35.51
CA ILE A 19 -18.81 0.14 -34.74
C ILE A 19 -19.79 0.62 -33.65
N SER A 20 -19.67 1.87 -33.23
CA SER A 20 -20.51 2.46 -32.17
C SER A 20 -21.85 3.03 -32.67
N GLY A 21 -22.08 3.08 -33.99
CA GLY A 21 -23.34 3.52 -34.56
C GLY A 21 -24.52 2.63 -34.12
N ARG A 22 -25.66 3.23 -33.76
CA ARG A 22 -26.86 2.50 -33.27
C ARG A 22 -27.26 1.33 -34.17
N ARG A 23 -27.22 1.52 -35.50
CA ARG A 23 -27.54 0.47 -36.47
C ARG A 23 -26.53 -0.67 -36.44
N THR A 24 -25.25 -0.36 -36.40
CA THR A 24 -24.15 -1.34 -36.30
C THR A 24 -24.24 -2.13 -35.01
N THR A 25 -24.46 -1.47 -33.87
CA THR A 25 -24.64 -2.13 -32.57
C THR A 25 -25.84 -3.07 -32.54
N ILE A 26 -26.99 -2.64 -33.07
CA ILE A 26 -28.19 -3.50 -33.17
C ILE A 26 -27.93 -4.70 -34.06
N ALA A 27 -27.35 -4.48 -35.25
CA ALA A 27 -27.01 -5.56 -36.17
C ALA A 27 -26.04 -6.56 -35.52
N LEU A 28 -25.02 -6.06 -34.82
CA LEU A 28 -24.04 -6.89 -34.13
C LEU A 28 -24.69 -7.74 -33.04
N HIS A 29 -25.59 -7.17 -32.24
CA HIS A 29 -26.34 -7.93 -31.23
C HIS A 29 -27.30 -8.95 -31.86
N ALA A 30 -27.98 -8.61 -32.96
CA ALA A 30 -28.85 -9.54 -33.68
C ALA A 30 -28.06 -10.74 -34.22
N VAL A 31 -26.90 -10.48 -34.85
CA VAL A 31 -26.02 -11.56 -35.35
C VAL A 31 -25.47 -12.38 -34.18
N ARG A 32 -25.04 -11.76 -33.08
CA ARG A 32 -24.61 -12.49 -31.88
C ARG A 32 -25.71 -13.39 -31.32
N ALA A 33 -26.96 -12.93 -31.29
CA ALA A 33 -28.10 -13.74 -30.86
C ALA A 33 -28.30 -14.93 -31.81
N ALA A 34 -28.29 -14.70 -33.12
CA ALA A 34 -28.43 -15.76 -34.12
C ALA A 34 -27.30 -16.81 -34.02
N VAL A 35 -26.04 -16.38 -33.90
CA VAL A 35 -24.89 -17.26 -33.71
C VAL A 35 -25.03 -18.05 -32.40
N SER A 36 -25.45 -17.41 -31.32
CA SER A 36 -25.66 -18.07 -30.02
C SER A 36 -26.74 -19.16 -30.10
N VAL A 37 -27.86 -18.90 -30.78
CA VAL A 37 -28.89 -19.90 -31.06
C VAL A 37 -28.33 -21.05 -31.91
N GLY A 38 -27.56 -20.73 -32.96
CA GLY A 38 -26.89 -21.74 -33.79
C GLY A 38 -25.94 -22.64 -32.99
N LEU A 39 -25.27 -22.12 -31.96
CA LEU A 39 -24.42 -22.91 -31.07
C LEU A 39 -25.20 -23.84 -30.12
N LEU A 40 -26.51 -23.65 -29.93
CA LEU A 40 -27.35 -24.57 -29.16
C LEU A 40 -27.84 -25.76 -30.00
N LEU A 41 -27.81 -25.64 -31.32
CA LEU A 41 -28.25 -26.67 -32.25
C LEU A 41 -27.13 -27.68 -32.54
N PRO A 42 -27.48 -28.93 -32.96
CA PRO A 42 -26.51 -29.88 -33.49
C PRO A 42 -25.76 -29.26 -34.68
N GLY A 43 -24.45 -29.51 -34.79
CA GLY A 43 -23.67 -28.93 -35.89
C GLY A 43 -22.21 -29.33 -35.89
N GLN A 44 -21.50 -29.00 -36.97
CA GLN A 44 -20.10 -29.36 -37.15
C GLN A 44 -19.19 -28.60 -36.17
N SER A 45 -18.17 -29.28 -35.66
CA SER A 45 -17.23 -28.73 -34.67
C SER A 45 -16.58 -27.42 -35.14
N ARG A 46 -16.15 -27.34 -36.41
CA ARG A 46 -15.48 -26.16 -36.97
C ARG A 46 -16.38 -24.92 -36.99
N TRP A 47 -17.64 -25.06 -37.38
CA TRP A 47 -18.61 -23.95 -37.36
C TRP A 47 -18.91 -23.47 -35.94
N ARG A 48 -18.99 -24.40 -34.99
CA ARG A 48 -19.10 -24.04 -33.56
C ARG A 48 -17.86 -23.31 -33.06
N GLY A 49 -16.68 -23.71 -33.55
CA GLY A 49 -15.42 -23.02 -33.27
C GLY A 49 -15.41 -21.58 -33.78
N ALA A 50 -15.76 -21.38 -35.05
CA ALA A 50 -15.88 -20.07 -35.67
C ALA A 50 -16.91 -19.17 -34.97
N GLY A 51 -18.09 -19.72 -34.65
CA GLY A 51 -19.12 -19.01 -33.89
C GLY A 51 -18.66 -18.58 -32.50
N SER A 52 -17.90 -19.43 -31.79
CA SER A 52 -17.34 -19.09 -30.47
C SER A 52 -16.32 -17.95 -30.57
N LEU A 53 -15.43 -17.98 -31.56
CA LEU A 53 -14.47 -16.89 -31.80
C LEU A 53 -15.16 -15.59 -32.21
N PHE A 54 -16.21 -15.66 -33.03
CA PHE A 54 -17.03 -14.51 -33.38
C PHE A 54 -17.67 -13.88 -32.14
N LEU A 55 -18.29 -14.68 -31.27
CA LEU A 55 -18.91 -14.19 -30.04
C LEU A 55 -17.87 -13.57 -29.09
N SER A 56 -16.72 -14.20 -28.92
CA SER A 56 -15.64 -13.64 -28.10
C SER A 56 -15.12 -12.31 -28.66
N GLY A 57 -14.73 -12.27 -29.94
CA GLY A 57 -14.18 -11.08 -30.58
C GLY A 57 -15.16 -9.90 -30.58
N THR A 58 -16.44 -10.18 -30.81
CA THR A 58 -17.48 -9.14 -30.76
C THR A 58 -17.81 -8.71 -29.33
N THR A 59 -17.57 -9.54 -28.30
CA THR A 59 -17.66 -9.11 -26.90
C THR A 59 -16.54 -8.13 -26.58
N SER A 60 -15.28 -8.45 -26.90
CA SER A 60 -14.14 -7.55 -26.70
C SER A 60 -14.31 -6.21 -27.41
N LEU A 61 -14.89 -6.25 -28.62
CA LEU A 61 -15.19 -5.06 -29.38
C LEU A 61 -16.24 -4.15 -28.70
N LEU A 62 -17.29 -4.75 -28.11
CA LEU A 62 -18.36 -4.03 -27.42
C LEU A 62 -17.94 -3.51 -26.02
N GLN A 63 -16.97 -4.18 -25.36
CA GLN A 63 -16.47 -3.79 -24.04
C GLN A 63 -15.90 -2.36 -24.01
N ALA A 64 -15.36 -1.85 -25.12
CA ALA A 64 -14.83 -0.49 -25.21
C ALA A 64 -15.91 0.60 -24.99
N ARG A 65 -17.21 0.26 -25.08
CA ARG A 65 -18.33 1.22 -24.93
C ARG A 65 -19.30 0.84 -23.82
N HIS A 66 -19.44 -0.45 -23.52
CA HIS A 66 -20.38 -0.92 -22.51
C HIS A 66 -19.82 -0.73 -21.10
N ARG A 67 -20.35 0.28 -20.39
CA ARG A 67 -20.05 0.50 -18.96
C ARG A 67 -20.81 -0.45 -18.02
N TYR A 68 -21.80 -1.17 -18.54
CA TYR A 68 -22.59 -2.17 -17.81
C TYR A 68 -22.26 -3.58 -18.34
N GLY A 69 -22.07 -4.54 -17.44
CA GLY A 69 -21.36 -5.79 -17.74
C GLY A 69 -19.85 -5.62 -17.55
N THR A 70 -19.03 -6.54 -18.04
CA THR A 70 -17.56 -6.65 -17.82
C THR A 70 -17.13 -7.22 -16.47
N ASP A 71 -18.08 -7.76 -15.71
CA ASP A 71 -17.79 -8.52 -14.50
C ASP A 71 -17.09 -9.86 -14.81
N GLY A 72 -16.77 -10.62 -13.77
CA GLY A 72 -16.07 -11.90 -13.91
C GLY A 72 -16.78 -12.90 -14.82
N SER A 73 -18.11 -12.85 -14.97
CA SER A 73 -18.84 -13.76 -15.87
C SER A 73 -18.57 -13.46 -17.35
N ASP A 74 -18.45 -12.18 -17.72
CA ASP A 74 -18.09 -11.79 -19.09
C ASP A 74 -16.65 -12.19 -19.43
N GLN A 75 -15.74 -11.98 -18.46
CA GLN A 75 -14.34 -12.35 -18.61
C GLN A 75 -14.17 -13.86 -18.81
N VAL A 76 -14.84 -14.66 -17.98
CA VAL A 76 -14.84 -16.13 -18.11
C VAL A 76 -15.49 -16.57 -19.42
N ALA A 77 -16.64 -15.99 -19.81
CA ALA A 77 -17.31 -16.37 -21.05
C ALA A 77 -16.43 -16.10 -22.27
N THR A 78 -15.80 -14.92 -22.36
CA THR A 78 -14.84 -14.58 -23.42
C THR A 78 -13.66 -15.54 -23.42
N LEU A 79 -13.09 -15.84 -22.26
CA LEU A 79 -11.96 -16.76 -22.12
C LEU A 79 -12.30 -18.17 -22.65
N VAL A 80 -13.42 -18.73 -22.19
CA VAL A 80 -13.85 -20.08 -22.58
C VAL A 80 -14.23 -20.15 -24.06
N GLN A 81 -14.96 -19.17 -24.57
CA GLN A 81 -15.33 -19.11 -25.99
C GLN A 81 -14.10 -18.98 -26.90
N THR A 82 -13.12 -18.18 -26.49
CA THR A 82 -11.86 -18.04 -27.25
C THR A 82 -11.10 -19.35 -27.31
N ALA A 83 -10.81 -19.93 -26.14
CA ALA A 83 -9.99 -21.14 -26.04
C ALA A 83 -10.66 -22.34 -26.71
N THR A 84 -11.95 -22.57 -26.44
CA THR A 84 -12.68 -23.69 -27.03
C THR A 84 -13.01 -23.45 -28.51
N GLY A 85 -13.13 -22.19 -28.94
CA GLY A 85 -13.27 -21.82 -30.35
C GLY A 85 -12.02 -22.16 -31.14
N ALA A 86 -10.86 -21.71 -30.66
CA ALA A 86 -9.56 -22.02 -31.25
C ALA A 86 -9.24 -23.52 -31.23
N ALA A 87 -9.57 -24.23 -30.15
CA ALA A 87 -9.36 -25.67 -30.05
C ALA A 87 -10.15 -26.43 -31.14
N ARG A 88 -11.42 -26.05 -31.36
CA ARG A 88 -12.26 -26.68 -32.40
C ARG A 88 -11.81 -26.41 -33.83
N LEU A 89 -11.09 -25.33 -34.08
CA LEU A 89 -10.54 -25.01 -35.40
C LEU A 89 -9.16 -25.66 -35.64
N SER A 90 -8.42 -25.96 -34.57
CA SER A 90 -7.13 -26.65 -34.63
C SER A 90 -7.29 -28.11 -35.04
N SER A 91 -6.39 -28.59 -35.91
CA SER A 91 -6.23 -30.00 -36.25
C SER A 91 -5.17 -30.72 -35.40
N ARG A 92 -4.38 -29.98 -34.60
CA ARG A 92 -3.31 -30.53 -33.77
C ARG A 92 -3.83 -30.86 -32.37
N PRO A 93 -3.81 -32.13 -31.92
CA PRO A 93 -4.25 -32.52 -30.58
C PRO A 93 -3.53 -31.76 -29.46
N GLN A 94 -2.22 -31.54 -29.61
CA GLN A 94 -1.40 -30.82 -28.63
C GLN A 94 -1.88 -29.38 -28.41
N THR A 95 -2.33 -28.71 -29.47
CA THR A 95 -2.90 -27.36 -29.38
C THR A 95 -4.26 -27.38 -28.69
N GLN A 96 -5.07 -28.41 -28.96
CA GLN A 96 -6.36 -28.58 -28.29
C GLN A 96 -6.15 -28.79 -26.79
N ASP A 97 -5.28 -29.72 -26.41
CA ASP A 97 -4.94 -30.01 -25.01
C ASP A 97 -4.40 -28.79 -24.28
N ALA A 98 -3.48 -28.04 -24.90
CA ALA A 98 -2.95 -26.82 -24.31
C ALA A 98 -4.03 -25.77 -24.04
N LEU A 99 -5.00 -25.60 -24.95
CA LEU A 99 -6.12 -24.67 -24.77
C LEU A 99 -7.11 -25.13 -23.70
N LEU A 100 -7.35 -26.44 -23.56
CA LEU A 100 -8.17 -26.98 -22.48
C LEU A 100 -7.47 -26.84 -21.11
N TRP A 101 -6.16 -27.12 -21.06
CA TRP A 101 -5.31 -26.84 -19.89
C TRP A 101 -5.34 -25.37 -19.50
N TYR A 102 -5.24 -24.46 -20.46
CA TYR A 102 -5.35 -23.03 -20.21
C TYR A 102 -6.64 -22.68 -19.45
N VAL A 103 -7.80 -23.15 -19.92
CA VAL A 103 -9.07 -22.88 -19.22
C VAL A 103 -9.11 -23.52 -17.84
N ALA A 104 -8.62 -24.76 -17.70
CA ALA A 104 -8.63 -25.48 -16.43
C ALA A 104 -7.72 -24.82 -15.36
N LEU A 105 -6.56 -24.32 -15.77
CA LEU A 105 -5.65 -23.54 -14.93
C LEU A 105 -6.29 -22.19 -14.54
N GLN A 106 -6.97 -21.53 -15.47
CA GLN A 106 -7.69 -20.28 -15.21
C GLN A 106 -8.85 -20.48 -14.22
N ALA A 107 -9.59 -21.59 -14.33
CA ALA A 107 -10.61 -21.96 -13.35
C ALA A 107 -10.00 -22.14 -11.95
N SER A 108 -8.90 -22.90 -11.87
CA SER A 108 -8.22 -23.18 -10.61
C SER A 108 -7.68 -21.90 -9.97
N LEU A 109 -7.07 -21.03 -10.76
CA LEU A 109 -6.58 -19.73 -10.33
C LEU A 109 -7.73 -18.83 -9.87
N SER A 110 -8.83 -18.78 -10.62
CA SER A 110 -9.98 -17.93 -10.31
C SER A 110 -10.62 -18.28 -8.96
N TYR A 111 -10.88 -19.57 -8.72
CA TYR A 111 -11.41 -20.02 -7.44
C TYR A 111 -10.41 -19.79 -6.30
N ALA A 112 -9.16 -20.21 -6.47
CA ALA A 112 -8.13 -20.07 -5.44
C ALA A 112 -7.87 -18.60 -5.08
N ALA A 113 -7.68 -17.72 -6.07
CA ALA A 113 -7.45 -16.31 -5.84
C ALA A 113 -8.63 -15.67 -5.10
N SER A 114 -9.87 -15.98 -5.49
CA SER A 114 -11.07 -15.49 -4.79
C SER A 114 -11.08 -15.93 -3.32
N GLY A 115 -10.82 -17.21 -3.06
CA GLY A 115 -10.80 -17.77 -1.70
C GLY A 115 -9.70 -17.16 -0.84
N TRP A 116 -8.47 -17.13 -1.33
CA TRP A 116 -7.33 -16.63 -0.55
C TRP A 116 -7.42 -15.11 -0.28
N VAL A 117 -7.90 -14.32 -1.24
CA VAL A 117 -8.16 -12.89 -1.03
C VAL A 117 -9.24 -12.69 0.03
N LYS A 118 -10.32 -13.47 -0.01
CA LYS A 118 -11.37 -13.44 1.03
C LYS A 118 -10.83 -13.85 2.38
N LEU A 119 -10.04 -14.92 2.47
CA LEU A 119 -9.50 -15.46 3.72
C LEU A 119 -8.65 -14.44 4.49
N ILE A 120 -7.98 -13.52 3.80
CA ILE A 120 -7.24 -12.42 4.43
C ILE A 120 -8.19 -11.47 5.17
N GLY A 121 -9.36 -11.20 4.60
CA GLY A 121 -10.37 -10.31 5.18
C GLY A 121 -10.99 -10.85 6.47
N GLU A 122 -10.99 -10.03 7.53
CA GLU A 122 -11.53 -10.40 8.84
C GLU A 122 -12.99 -10.85 8.79
N LYS A 123 -13.84 -10.15 8.01
CA LYS A 123 -15.27 -10.48 7.86
C LYS A 123 -15.51 -11.91 7.34
N TRP A 124 -14.62 -12.42 6.50
CA TRP A 124 -14.69 -13.78 5.98
C TRP A 124 -14.21 -14.82 7.01
N ARG A 125 -13.23 -14.46 7.85
CA ARG A 125 -12.78 -15.33 8.95
C ARG A 125 -13.79 -15.39 10.09
N SER A 126 -14.38 -14.26 10.46
CA SER A 126 -15.30 -14.17 11.60
C SER A 126 -16.68 -14.80 11.35
N GLY A 127 -17.12 -14.87 10.09
CA GLY A 127 -18.48 -15.30 9.73
C GLY A 127 -19.42 -14.15 9.35
N ALA A 128 -18.95 -12.91 9.38
CA ALA A 128 -19.78 -11.72 9.20
C ALA A 128 -20.00 -11.30 7.73
N ALA A 129 -19.25 -11.85 6.78
CA ALA A 129 -19.32 -11.46 5.38
C ALA A 129 -20.67 -11.83 4.73
N LEU A 130 -21.14 -13.07 4.89
CA LEU A 130 -22.38 -13.54 4.29
C LEU A 130 -23.60 -12.74 4.77
N PRO A 131 -23.85 -12.55 6.08
CA PRO A 131 -24.89 -11.63 6.55
C PRO A 131 -24.71 -10.20 6.00
N GLY A 132 -23.45 -9.74 5.94
CA GLY A 132 -23.09 -8.42 5.42
C GLY A 132 -23.41 -8.21 3.95
N VAL A 133 -23.29 -9.24 3.11
CA VAL A 133 -23.68 -9.21 1.69
C VAL A 133 -25.19 -9.33 1.54
N MET A 134 -25.83 -10.23 2.29
CA MET A 134 -27.27 -10.47 2.21
C MET A 134 -28.12 -9.25 2.59
N ARG A 135 -27.59 -8.32 3.41
CA ARG A 135 -28.27 -7.06 3.76
C ARG A 135 -28.14 -5.93 2.72
N THR A 136 -27.37 -6.14 1.64
CA THR A 136 -27.14 -5.09 0.64
C THR A 136 -28.33 -4.95 -0.31
N ARG A 137 -28.50 -3.77 -0.93
CA ARG A 137 -29.55 -3.54 -1.93
C ARG A 137 -29.22 -4.16 -3.30
N THR A 138 -27.94 -4.25 -3.65
CA THR A 138 -27.51 -4.66 -5.00
C THR A 138 -27.46 -6.18 -5.16
N TYR A 139 -26.97 -6.91 -4.15
CA TYR A 139 -26.74 -8.35 -4.23
C TYR A 139 -27.38 -9.14 -3.09
N GLY A 140 -28.11 -8.45 -2.21
CA GLY A 140 -28.73 -9.06 -1.04
C GLY A 140 -30.10 -9.65 -1.35
N PHE A 141 -30.56 -10.52 -0.46
CA PHE A 141 -31.90 -11.09 -0.48
C PHE A 141 -32.43 -11.13 0.94
N GLU A 142 -33.54 -10.42 1.18
CA GLU A 142 -34.06 -10.22 2.53
C GLU A 142 -34.39 -11.54 3.24
N GLY A 143 -34.96 -12.51 2.51
CA GLY A 143 -35.24 -13.83 3.06
C GLY A 143 -33.97 -14.55 3.53
N ALA A 144 -32.90 -14.50 2.73
CA ALA A 144 -31.61 -15.08 3.12
C ALA A 144 -30.98 -14.32 4.29
N PHE A 145 -31.08 -13.00 4.33
CA PHE A 145 -30.60 -12.21 5.48
C PHE A 145 -31.34 -12.58 6.77
N ARG A 146 -32.67 -12.72 6.74
CA ARG A 146 -33.44 -13.18 7.91
C ARG A 146 -33.01 -14.58 8.36
N LEU A 147 -32.72 -15.48 7.42
CA LEU A 147 -32.19 -16.82 7.73
C LEU A 147 -30.80 -16.76 8.37
N THR A 148 -29.90 -15.89 7.91
CA THR A 148 -28.57 -15.75 8.53
C THR A 148 -28.65 -15.21 9.96
N GLN A 149 -29.60 -14.32 10.23
CA GLN A 149 -29.87 -13.82 11.59
C GLN A 149 -30.50 -14.90 12.48
N LYS A 150 -31.41 -15.72 11.94
CA LYS A 150 -32.07 -16.81 12.67
C LYS A 150 -31.13 -17.98 12.98
N TYR A 151 -30.21 -18.32 12.06
CA TYR A 151 -29.29 -19.45 12.17
C TYR A 151 -27.82 -19.03 11.99
N PRO A 152 -27.25 -18.27 12.93
CA PRO A 152 -25.92 -17.68 12.78
C PRO A 152 -24.78 -18.71 12.69
N ARG A 153 -24.91 -19.86 13.40
CA ARG A 153 -23.93 -20.95 13.32
C ARG A 153 -23.91 -21.60 11.93
N SER A 154 -25.08 -21.85 11.36
CA SER A 154 -25.22 -22.42 10.02
C SER A 154 -24.74 -21.44 8.94
N ALA A 155 -25.07 -20.16 9.06
CA ALA A 155 -24.58 -19.13 8.15
C ALA A 155 -23.04 -19.04 8.14
N LYS A 156 -22.43 -19.11 9.33
CA LYS A 156 -20.97 -19.16 9.47
C LYS A 156 -20.38 -20.42 8.83
N ALA A 157 -20.97 -21.59 9.05
CA ALA A 157 -20.54 -22.84 8.44
C ALA A 157 -20.63 -22.81 6.91
N VAL A 158 -21.72 -22.27 6.35
CA VAL A 158 -21.89 -22.10 4.89
C VAL A 158 -20.81 -21.18 4.33
N GLN A 159 -20.56 -20.04 4.97
CA GLN A 159 -19.51 -19.11 4.55
C GLN A 159 -18.13 -19.78 4.57
N HIS A 160 -17.79 -20.49 5.65
CA HIS A 160 -16.52 -21.20 5.76
C HIS A 160 -16.41 -22.36 4.76
N GLY A 161 -17.51 -23.03 4.45
CA GLY A 161 -17.58 -24.05 3.41
C GLY A 161 -17.28 -23.50 2.02
N VAL A 162 -17.87 -22.36 1.66
CA VAL A 162 -17.54 -21.67 0.39
C VAL A 162 -16.08 -21.25 0.37
N LEU A 163 -15.57 -20.70 1.48
CA LEU A 163 -14.17 -20.29 1.58
C LEU A 163 -13.20 -21.47 1.43
N ALA A 164 -13.51 -22.60 2.07
CA ALA A 164 -12.74 -23.83 1.94
C ALA A 164 -12.79 -24.38 0.50
N LEU A 165 -13.97 -24.41 -0.12
CA LEU A 165 -14.15 -24.82 -1.52
C LEU A 165 -13.26 -24.00 -2.45
N GLU A 166 -13.27 -22.67 -2.31
CA GLU A 166 -12.49 -21.76 -3.16
C GLU A 166 -10.98 -21.90 -2.92
N CYS A 167 -10.52 -21.85 -1.66
CA CYS A 167 -9.10 -21.95 -1.32
C CYS A 167 -8.49 -23.30 -1.72
N LEU A 168 -9.26 -24.39 -1.59
CA LEU A 168 -8.81 -25.76 -1.82
C LEU A 168 -9.13 -26.27 -3.23
N PHE A 169 -9.76 -25.46 -4.09
CA PHE A 169 -10.12 -25.88 -5.45
C PHE A 169 -8.96 -26.50 -6.25
N PRO A 170 -7.71 -26.00 -6.17
CA PRO A 170 -6.57 -26.63 -6.86
C PRO A 170 -6.30 -28.08 -6.45
N LEU A 171 -6.80 -28.54 -5.29
CA LEU A 171 -6.71 -29.93 -4.87
C LEU A 171 -7.57 -30.87 -5.74
N VAL A 172 -8.35 -30.34 -6.67
CA VAL A 172 -9.05 -31.13 -7.70
C VAL A 172 -8.12 -32.08 -8.47
N TYR A 173 -6.84 -31.74 -8.62
CA TYR A 173 -5.86 -32.58 -9.32
C TYR A 173 -5.22 -33.67 -8.44
N VAL A 174 -5.45 -33.66 -7.12
CA VAL A 174 -4.83 -34.61 -6.18
C VAL A 174 -5.43 -36.00 -6.34
N GLY A 175 -4.59 -37.03 -6.16
CA GLY A 175 -5.02 -38.43 -6.18
C GLY A 175 -5.58 -38.89 -7.54
N GLY A 176 -5.19 -38.23 -8.63
CA GLY A 176 -5.69 -38.54 -9.98
C GLY A 176 -7.14 -38.11 -10.19
N GLY A 177 -7.54 -36.94 -9.70
CA GLY A 177 -8.88 -36.40 -9.94
C GLY A 177 -9.98 -37.00 -9.07
N ARG A 178 -9.64 -37.71 -7.98
CA ARG A 178 -10.63 -38.29 -7.05
C ARG A 178 -11.58 -37.25 -6.46
N LEU A 179 -11.11 -36.02 -6.31
CA LEU A 179 -11.88 -34.90 -5.76
C LEU A 179 -12.60 -34.07 -6.84
N THR A 180 -12.46 -34.39 -8.12
CA THR A 180 -13.05 -33.62 -9.23
C THR A 180 -14.56 -33.50 -9.12
N ARG A 181 -15.26 -34.62 -8.95
CA ARG A 181 -16.72 -34.60 -8.84
C ARG A 181 -17.22 -33.74 -7.68
N PRO A 182 -16.76 -33.92 -6.42
CA PRO A 182 -17.24 -33.10 -5.32
C PRO A 182 -16.88 -31.61 -5.47
N PHE A 183 -15.68 -31.25 -5.96
CA PHE A 183 -15.33 -29.84 -6.19
C PHE A 183 -16.19 -29.18 -7.27
N LEU A 184 -16.40 -29.85 -8.42
CA LEU A 184 -17.23 -29.31 -9.49
C LEU A 184 -18.71 -29.22 -9.09
N ALA A 185 -19.23 -30.23 -8.40
CA ALA A 185 -20.59 -30.20 -7.86
C ALA A 185 -20.78 -29.07 -6.84
N GLY A 186 -19.83 -28.90 -5.90
CA GLY A 186 -19.84 -27.81 -4.94
C GLY A 186 -19.79 -26.44 -5.61
N ALA A 187 -18.90 -26.26 -6.61
CA ALA A 187 -18.77 -25.02 -7.34
C ALA A 187 -20.00 -24.70 -8.21
N ALA A 188 -20.62 -25.70 -8.83
CA ALA A 188 -21.87 -25.55 -9.57
C ALA A 188 -23.05 -25.21 -8.63
N GLY A 189 -23.11 -25.85 -7.46
CA GLY A 189 -24.09 -25.56 -6.41
C GLY A 189 -23.95 -24.13 -5.88
N PHE A 190 -22.71 -23.68 -5.62
CA PHE A 190 -22.41 -22.31 -5.23
C PHE A 190 -22.90 -21.28 -6.26
N HIS A 191 -22.58 -21.47 -7.54
CA HIS A 191 -23.01 -20.54 -8.58
C HIS A 191 -24.52 -20.59 -8.84
N THR A 192 -25.14 -21.76 -8.68
CA THR A 192 -26.60 -21.89 -8.71
C THR A 192 -27.23 -21.09 -7.58
N ALA A 193 -26.72 -21.21 -6.36
CA ALA A 193 -27.19 -20.44 -5.21
C ALA A 193 -27.04 -18.93 -5.46
N ASN A 194 -25.90 -18.47 -5.97
CA ASN A 194 -25.67 -17.06 -6.30
C ASN A 194 -26.62 -16.56 -7.41
N ALA A 195 -26.95 -17.40 -8.40
CA ALA A 195 -27.88 -17.04 -9.46
C ALA A 195 -29.27 -16.71 -8.89
N PHE A 196 -29.78 -17.51 -7.96
CA PHE A 196 -31.11 -17.32 -7.37
C PHE A 196 -31.13 -16.28 -6.23
N VAL A 197 -30.15 -16.33 -5.34
CA VAL A 197 -30.13 -15.48 -4.13
C VAL A 197 -29.58 -14.09 -4.42
N MET A 198 -28.57 -13.98 -5.30
CA MET A 198 -27.88 -12.70 -5.55
C MET A 198 -28.20 -12.10 -6.92
N GLY A 199 -29.07 -12.74 -7.71
CA GLY A 199 -29.39 -12.33 -9.08
C GLY A 199 -28.22 -12.49 -10.07
N LEU A 200 -27.19 -13.27 -9.73
CA LEU A 200 -25.97 -13.44 -10.53
C LEU A 200 -26.10 -14.54 -11.57
N GLY A 201 -27.18 -14.55 -12.35
CA GLY A 201 -27.51 -15.64 -13.28
C GLY A 201 -26.42 -15.96 -14.32
N ARG A 202 -25.69 -14.94 -14.80
CA ARG A 202 -24.61 -15.12 -15.78
C ARG A 202 -23.39 -15.84 -15.21
N PHE A 203 -23.16 -15.77 -13.90
CA PHE A 203 -22.06 -16.48 -13.25
C PHE A 203 -22.24 -17.99 -13.33
N LEU A 204 -23.49 -18.48 -13.24
CA LEU A 204 -23.79 -19.90 -13.35
C LEU A 204 -23.31 -20.46 -14.69
N THR A 205 -23.74 -19.89 -15.80
CA THR A 205 -23.38 -20.40 -17.13
C THR A 205 -21.91 -20.14 -17.46
N ALA A 206 -21.36 -18.99 -17.08
CA ALA A 206 -19.96 -18.67 -17.32
C ALA A 206 -19.02 -19.61 -16.56
N PHE A 207 -19.14 -19.73 -15.24
CA PHE A 207 -18.17 -20.51 -14.45
C PHE A 207 -18.31 -22.02 -14.64
N THR A 208 -19.54 -22.53 -14.77
CA THR A 208 -19.74 -23.96 -15.04
C THR A 208 -19.25 -24.36 -16.43
N SER A 209 -19.17 -23.43 -17.39
CA SER A 209 -18.58 -23.72 -18.70
C SER A 209 -17.10 -24.11 -18.62
N MET A 210 -16.38 -23.76 -17.53
CA MET A 210 -14.99 -24.19 -17.31
C MET A 210 -14.86 -25.64 -16.81
N HIS A 211 -15.93 -26.20 -16.23
CA HIS A 211 -15.90 -27.48 -15.51
C HIS A 211 -15.54 -28.68 -16.38
N PRO A 212 -16.01 -28.82 -17.64
CA PRO A 212 -15.60 -29.92 -18.50
C PRO A 212 -14.08 -29.95 -18.74
N MET A 213 -13.44 -28.79 -18.85
CA MET A 213 -11.99 -28.71 -19.02
C MET A 213 -11.25 -29.13 -17.76
N VAL A 214 -11.73 -28.73 -16.57
CA VAL A 214 -11.18 -29.21 -15.29
C VAL A 214 -11.37 -30.73 -15.15
N ALA A 215 -12.52 -31.27 -15.54
CA ALA A 215 -12.77 -32.71 -15.51
C ALA A 215 -11.83 -33.46 -16.47
N TYR A 216 -11.64 -32.93 -17.68
CA TYR A 216 -10.71 -33.47 -18.68
C TYR A 216 -9.27 -33.49 -18.18
N THR A 217 -8.78 -32.38 -17.60
CA THR A 217 -7.38 -32.25 -17.20
C THR A 217 -7.05 -32.92 -15.85
N SER A 218 -8.04 -33.10 -14.99
CA SER A 218 -7.86 -33.79 -13.70
C SER A 218 -7.97 -35.31 -13.79
N ALA A 219 -8.55 -35.84 -14.87
CA ALA A 219 -8.60 -37.28 -15.10
C ALA A 219 -7.18 -37.87 -15.19
N PRO A 220 -6.95 -39.07 -14.60
CA PRO A 220 -5.65 -39.72 -14.64
C PRO A 220 -5.33 -40.17 -16.07
N ALA A 221 -4.05 -40.20 -16.42
CA ALA A 221 -3.61 -40.56 -17.78
C ALA A 221 -4.03 -41.97 -18.23
N SER A 222 -4.35 -42.86 -17.27
CA SER A 222 -4.89 -44.19 -17.54
C SER A 222 -6.39 -44.20 -17.92
N HIS A 223 -7.11 -43.08 -17.78
CA HIS A 223 -8.52 -43.02 -18.07
C HIS A 223 -8.77 -42.98 -19.60
N PRO A 224 -9.61 -43.87 -20.17
CA PRO A 224 -9.78 -44.02 -21.62
C PRO A 224 -10.08 -42.71 -22.37
N ALA A 225 -10.88 -41.83 -21.77
CA ALA A 225 -11.28 -40.56 -22.39
C ALA A 225 -10.15 -39.52 -22.53
N VAL A 226 -8.97 -39.73 -21.92
CA VAL A 226 -7.84 -38.77 -21.93
C VAL A 226 -6.50 -39.45 -22.26
N VAL A 227 -6.53 -40.70 -22.73
CA VAL A 227 -5.31 -41.41 -23.16
C VAL A 227 -4.66 -40.60 -24.29
N GLY A 228 -3.38 -40.29 -24.12
CA GLY A 228 -2.60 -39.50 -25.09
C GLY A 228 -2.70 -37.98 -24.95
N ARG A 229 -3.38 -37.47 -23.89
CA ARG A 229 -3.42 -36.03 -23.58
C ARG A 229 -2.02 -35.44 -23.39
N ASP A 230 -1.75 -34.31 -24.04
CA ASP A 230 -0.50 -33.57 -23.89
C ASP A 230 -0.51 -32.65 -22.65
N ASP A 231 0.23 -33.06 -21.62
CA ASP A 231 0.36 -32.34 -20.34
C ASP A 231 1.55 -31.36 -20.30
N ARG A 232 2.20 -31.07 -21.42
CA ARG A 232 3.33 -30.11 -21.43
C ARG A 232 2.90 -28.69 -21.05
N ALA A 233 1.65 -28.31 -21.35
CA ALA A 233 1.14 -26.98 -21.02
C ALA A 233 1.16 -26.69 -19.51
N VAL A 234 0.77 -27.65 -18.65
CA VAL A 234 0.83 -27.47 -17.19
C VAL A 234 2.27 -27.42 -16.67
N LYS A 235 3.18 -28.22 -17.26
CA LYS A 235 4.61 -28.17 -16.93
C LYS A 235 5.22 -26.81 -17.31
N ALA A 236 4.90 -26.30 -18.50
CA ALA A 236 5.35 -25.00 -18.97
C ALA A 236 4.80 -23.87 -18.08
N ALA A 237 3.51 -23.92 -17.72
CA ALA A 237 2.91 -22.96 -16.78
C ALA A 237 3.60 -22.99 -15.40
N GLY A 238 3.90 -24.19 -14.89
CA GLY A 238 4.66 -24.36 -13.65
C GLY A 238 6.07 -23.78 -13.74
N LEU A 239 6.78 -23.99 -14.85
CA LEU A 239 8.10 -23.43 -15.09
C LEU A 239 8.07 -21.90 -15.18
N VAL A 240 7.10 -21.32 -15.89
CA VAL A 240 6.91 -19.86 -15.97
C VAL A 240 6.63 -19.26 -14.60
N LEU A 241 5.78 -19.92 -13.80
CA LEU A 241 5.50 -19.48 -12.42
C LEU A 241 6.76 -19.55 -11.54
N ALA A 242 7.50 -20.66 -11.59
CA ALA A 242 8.73 -20.82 -10.84
C ALA A 242 9.80 -19.78 -11.24
N ALA A 243 9.95 -19.52 -12.55
CA ALA A 243 10.83 -18.48 -13.06
C ALA A 243 10.40 -17.09 -12.58
N GLY A 244 9.10 -16.77 -12.61
CA GLY A 244 8.56 -15.52 -12.08
C GLY A 244 8.83 -15.33 -10.58
N VAL A 245 8.68 -16.39 -9.78
CA VAL A 245 9.02 -16.37 -8.35
C VAL A 245 10.52 -16.17 -8.14
N ALA A 246 11.37 -16.87 -8.89
CA ALA A 246 12.82 -16.73 -8.80
C ALA A 246 13.29 -15.32 -9.17
N VAL A 247 12.76 -14.74 -10.25
CA VAL A 247 13.03 -13.35 -10.66
C VAL A 247 12.55 -12.38 -9.58
N GLY A 248 11.34 -12.57 -9.04
CA GLY A 248 10.83 -11.74 -7.95
C GLY A 248 11.70 -11.80 -6.69
N ALA A 249 12.19 -12.98 -6.32
CA ALA A 249 13.10 -13.16 -5.20
C ALA A 249 14.46 -12.48 -5.45
N ALA A 250 15.03 -12.63 -6.65
CA ALA A 250 16.29 -11.99 -7.03
C ALA A 250 16.17 -10.45 -7.00
N LEU A 251 15.11 -9.89 -7.56
CA LEU A 251 14.84 -8.45 -7.51
C LEU A 251 14.64 -7.94 -6.08
N ALA A 252 13.93 -8.71 -5.24
CA ALA A 252 13.75 -8.36 -3.83
C ALA A 252 15.10 -8.38 -3.06
N ALA A 253 15.97 -9.34 -3.35
CA ALA A 253 17.31 -9.42 -2.77
C ALA A 253 18.21 -8.25 -3.23
N GLN A 254 18.20 -7.94 -4.53
CA GLN A 254 18.95 -6.82 -5.11
C GLN A 254 18.53 -5.48 -4.48
N ARG A 255 17.22 -5.22 -4.41
CA ARG A 255 16.68 -4.00 -3.78
C ARG A 255 17.05 -3.92 -2.31
N ARG A 256 16.95 -5.03 -1.58
CA ARG A 256 17.37 -5.09 -0.17
C ARG A 256 18.84 -4.74 0.00
N SER A 257 19.72 -5.23 -0.89
CA SER A 257 21.14 -4.89 -0.86
C SER A 257 21.36 -3.39 -1.05
N ALA A 258 20.73 -2.79 -2.05
CA ALA A 258 20.84 -1.35 -2.32
C ALA A 258 20.30 -0.47 -1.18
N VAL A 259 19.23 -0.92 -0.51
CA VAL A 259 18.67 -0.25 0.67
C VAL A 259 19.64 -0.34 1.86
N LEU A 260 20.32 -1.47 2.00
CA LEU A 260 21.24 -1.76 3.11
C LEU A 260 22.57 -1.03 3.03
N GLU A 261 23.14 -0.96 1.83
CA GLU A 261 24.46 -0.38 1.59
C GLU A 261 24.54 1.09 1.98
N GLY A 262 23.41 1.80 1.94
CA GLY A 262 23.40 3.24 2.21
C GLY A 262 23.85 4.05 1.00
N TRP A 263 24.18 5.31 1.26
CA TRP A 263 24.83 6.19 0.31
C TRP A 263 26.34 6.01 0.46
N PRO A 264 27.17 6.37 -0.54
CA PRO A 264 28.62 6.32 -0.39
C PRO A 264 29.16 7.16 0.79
N THR A 265 28.38 8.15 1.23
CA THR A 265 28.66 9.04 2.37
C THR A 265 28.07 8.55 3.69
N SER A 266 27.33 7.44 3.69
CA SER A 266 26.66 6.92 4.88
C SER A 266 27.68 6.61 5.96
N ARG A 267 27.37 7.09 7.17
CA ARG A 267 28.07 6.74 8.40
C ARG A 267 27.14 5.96 9.31
N SER A 268 27.68 5.32 10.34
CA SER A 268 26.89 4.58 11.31
C SER A 268 27.40 4.76 12.73
N ILE A 269 26.49 4.80 13.70
CA ILE A 269 26.80 4.68 15.13
C ILE A 269 26.13 3.46 15.75
N THR A 270 26.64 3.03 16.90
CA THR A 270 25.96 2.05 17.76
C THR A 270 25.41 2.76 18.99
N THR A 271 24.13 2.55 19.29
CA THR A 271 23.45 3.15 20.45
C THR A 271 23.63 2.30 21.71
N ARG A 272 23.24 2.83 22.87
CA ARG A 272 23.29 2.12 24.17
C ARG A 272 22.48 0.84 24.18
N HIS A 273 21.51 0.71 23.27
CA HIS A 273 20.67 -0.49 23.10
C HIS A 273 21.28 -1.51 22.11
N GLY A 274 22.47 -1.24 21.60
CA GLY A 274 23.13 -2.02 20.56
C GLY A 274 22.53 -1.83 19.17
N ASN A 275 21.58 -0.91 18.98
CA ASN A 275 21.04 -0.62 17.66
C ASN A 275 22.09 0.11 16.81
N GLU A 276 22.12 -0.20 15.52
CA GLU A 276 23.00 0.46 14.55
C GLU A 276 22.15 1.49 13.78
N LEU A 277 22.55 2.76 13.82
CA LEU A 277 21.87 3.84 13.09
C LEU A 277 22.76 4.33 11.96
N GLN A 278 22.28 4.19 10.72
CA GLN A 278 22.84 4.84 9.54
C GLN A 278 22.41 6.31 9.49
N TYR A 279 23.34 7.20 9.17
CA TYR A 279 23.09 8.62 9.01
C TYR A 279 23.95 9.25 7.92
N GLU A 280 23.43 10.34 7.36
CA GLU A 280 24.12 11.22 6.42
C GLU A 280 24.46 12.55 7.08
N THR A 281 25.58 13.14 6.67
CA THR A 281 26.01 14.48 7.10
C THR A 281 26.29 15.36 5.89
N GLY A 282 26.10 16.66 6.03
CA GLY A 282 26.49 17.65 5.01
C GLY A 282 26.49 19.08 5.55
N GLY A 283 26.90 20.04 4.72
CA GLY A 283 26.99 21.45 5.10
C GLY A 283 28.37 21.82 5.65
N ARG A 284 28.48 22.99 6.29
CA ARG A 284 29.76 23.53 6.78
C ARG A 284 30.09 22.98 8.17
N GLU A 285 31.27 22.37 8.29
CA GLU A 285 31.78 21.82 9.57
C GLU A 285 32.59 22.86 10.37
N ASP A 286 33.11 23.90 9.72
CA ASP A 286 33.96 24.97 10.24
C ASP A 286 33.17 26.18 10.77
N THR A 287 32.06 25.93 11.47
CA THR A 287 31.18 26.97 12.03
C THR A 287 30.73 26.61 13.44
N ASP A 288 30.48 27.62 14.27
CA ASP A 288 29.89 27.44 15.61
C ASP A 288 28.35 27.31 15.57
N ALA A 289 27.74 27.54 14.39
CA ALA A 289 26.29 27.46 14.21
C ALA A 289 25.75 26.07 14.63
N PRO A 290 24.51 25.96 15.12
CA PRO A 290 23.91 24.66 15.45
C PRO A 290 23.90 23.67 14.29
N VAL A 291 23.90 22.37 14.62
CA VAL A 291 23.69 21.30 13.63
C VAL A 291 22.21 20.95 13.55
N LEU A 292 21.64 20.91 12.35
CA LEU A 292 20.25 20.55 12.12
C LEU A 292 20.10 19.02 12.06
N VAL A 293 19.39 18.41 13.01
CA VAL A 293 19.23 16.96 13.12
C VAL A 293 17.80 16.56 12.75
N PHE A 294 17.64 15.82 11.65
CA PHE A 294 16.35 15.49 11.07
C PHE A 294 15.85 14.10 11.49
N CYS A 295 14.64 14.05 12.06
CA CYS A 295 13.92 12.85 12.48
C CYS A 295 12.63 12.67 11.67
N ALA A 296 12.60 11.66 10.82
CA ALA A 296 11.47 11.39 9.92
C ALA A 296 10.21 10.88 10.65
N GLY A 297 9.06 10.94 9.98
CA GLY A 297 7.80 10.36 10.46
C GLY A 297 7.74 8.83 10.45
N LEU A 298 6.59 8.28 10.87
CA LEU A 298 6.30 6.85 10.79
C LEU A 298 6.30 6.40 9.33
N SER A 299 6.95 5.28 9.02
CA SER A 299 7.03 4.75 7.64
C SER A 299 7.68 5.67 6.60
N SER A 300 8.25 6.80 7.02
CA SER A 300 8.99 7.75 6.18
C SER A 300 10.48 7.41 6.15
N THR A 301 11.17 7.90 5.13
CA THR A 301 12.63 7.78 4.97
C THR A 301 13.32 9.11 5.26
N SER A 302 14.62 9.12 5.56
CA SER A 302 15.38 10.36 5.77
C SER A 302 15.38 11.26 4.54
N GLU A 303 15.30 10.69 3.33
CA GLU A 303 15.24 11.43 2.07
C GLU A 303 13.94 12.24 1.87
N HIS A 304 12.92 12.09 2.73
CA HIS A 304 11.76 12.97 2.69
C HIS A 304 12.16 14.44 2.89
N PHE A 305 13.22 14.69 3.65
CA PHE A 305 13.75 16.04 3.88
C PHE A 305 14.72 16.50 2.79
N ALA A 306 14.87 15.80 1.67
CA ALA A 306 15.92 16.06 0.70
C ALA A 306 15.92 17.51 0.17
N TRP A 307 14.76 18.07 -0.18
CA TRP A 307 14.65 19.47 -0.62
C TRP A 307 15.10 20.47 0.46
N ILE A 308 14.74 20.21 1.72
CA ILE A 308 15.09 21.06 2.87
C ILE A 308 16.59 20.95 3.17
N THR A 309 17.09 19.73 3.33
CA THR A 309 18.48 19.44 3.67
C THR A 309 19.45 19.95 2.59
N GLU A 310 19.15 19.76 1.30
CA GLU A 310 19.97 20.30 0.20
C GLU A 310 20.09 21.83 0.25
N LYS A 311 18.98 22.52 0.55
CA LYS A 311 18.98 23.99 0.65
C LYS A 311 19.91 24.47 1.77
N PHE A 312 19.91 23.82 2.93
CA PHE A 312 20.84 24.16 4.01
C PHE A 312 22.28 23.78 3.68
N VAL A 313 22.52 22.59 3.12
CA VAL A 313 23.86 22.10 2.76
C VAL A 313 24.55 23.02 1.76
N HIS A 314 23.82 23.52 0.76
CA HIS A 314 24.40 24.30 -0.33
C HIS A 314 24.25 25.82 -0.17
N GLY A 315 23.35 26.29 0.69
CA GLY A 315 22.96 27.70 0.77
C GLY A 315 23.08 28.34 2.15
N SER A 316 23.71 27.68 3.13
CA SER A 316 23.79 28.19 4.50
C SER A 316 25.06 27.78 5.25
N GLU A 317 25.24 28.32 6.46
CA GLU A 317 26.31 27.97 7.39
C GLU A 317 26.04 26.74 8.27
N TYR A 318 24.82 26.19 8.20
CA TYR A 318 24.38 25.10 9.05
C TYR A 318 24.87 23.75 8.51
N ALA A 319 25.35 22.89 9.40
CA ALA A 319 25.53 21.48 9.10
C ALA A 319 24.20 20.74 9.28
N VAL A 320 24.00 19.66 8.55
CA VAL A 320 22.83 18.80 8.64
C VAL A 320 23.23 17.36 8.99
N VAL A 321 22.37 16.70 9.77
CA VAL A 321 22.43 15.27 10.05
C VAL A 321 21.04 14.69 9.80
N ALA A 322 20.92 13.75 8.88
CA ALA A 322 19.67 13.01 8.65
C ALA A 322 19.92 11.52 8.84
N TYR A 323 19.16 10.87 9.72
CA TYR A 323 19.38 9.48 10.08
C TYR A 323 18.17 8.60 9.79
N ALA A 324 18.42 7.31 9.60
CA ALA A 324 17.39 6.28 9.55
C ALA A 324 17.23 5.64 10.93
N ARG A 325 16.00 5.61 11.47
CA ARG A 325 15.72 4.94 12.74
C ARG A 325 15.97 3.43 12.66
N ALA A 326 16.15 2.78 13.80
CA ALA A 326 16.45 1.35 13.89
C ALA A 326 15.45 0.47 13.10
N GLY A 327 15.92 -0.19 12.04
CA GLY A 327 15.12 -1.04 11.16
C GLY A 327 14.70 -0.42 9.83
N TYR A 328 14.96 0.87 9.61
CA TYR A 328 14.83 1.55 8.32
C TYR A 328 16.17 1.64 7.59
N ALA A 329 16.15 1.75 6.25
CA ALA A 329 17.35 1.82 5.41
C ALA A 329 18.46 0.83 5.83
N GLY A 330 19.71 1.30 5.94
CA GLY A 330 20.84 0.56 6.47
C GLY A 330 20.87 0.40 8.00
N SER A 331 19.93 1.00 8.75
CA SER A 331 19.88 0.87 10.21
C SER A 331 19.33 -0.47 10.66
N HIS A 332 19.90 -1.01 11.74
CA HIS A 332 19.54 -2.31 12.32
C HIS A 332 19.11 -2.17 13.77
N ARG A 333 17.91 -2.68 14.07
CA ARG A 333 17.52 -2.92 15.46
C ARG A 333 18.12 -4.25 15.93
N ARG A 334 19.04 -4.20 16.90
CA ARG A 334 19.63 -5.40 17.52
C ARG A 334 18.95 -5.77 18.82
N ARG A 335 18.32 -4.80 19.50
CA ARG A 335 17.59 -5.05 20.74
C ARG A 335 16.52 -6.13 20.55
N THR A 336 16.47 -7.09 21.47
CA THR A 336 15.50 -8.21 21.45
C THR A 336 14.27 -7.98 22.34
N ALA A 337 14.38 -7.07 23.32
CA ALA A 337 13.28 -6.68 24.19
C ALA A 337 12.07 -6.14 23.39
N PRO A 338 10.85 -6.14 23.98
CA PRO A 338 9.70 -5.43 23.41
C PRO A 338 10.06 -3.97 23.10
N TYR A 339 9.53 -3.46 21.98
CA TYR A 339 9.79 -2.09 21.54
C TYR A 339 8.84 -1.12 22.23
N SER A 340 9.37 0.04 22.63
CA SER A 340 8.60 1.22 23.04
C SER A 340 9.18 2.45 22.34
N LEU A 341 8.42 3.56 22.27
CA LEU A 341 8.93 4.81 21.68
C LEU A 341 10.19 5.32 22.39
N ARG A 342 10.30 5.04 23.70
CA ARG A 342 11.50 5.34 24.50
C ARG A 342 12.79 4.82 23.88
N GLU A 343 12.76 3.66 23.20
CA GLU A 343 13.94 3.13 22.51
C GLU A 343 14.40 4.07 21.39
N SER A 344 13.48 4.59 20.57
CA SER A 344 13.81 5.55 19.51
C SER A 344 14.26 6.90 20.08
N VAL A 345 13.71 7.31 21.22
CA VAL A 345 14.14 8.54 21.93
C VAL A 345 15.56 8.37 22.47
N ASP A 346 15.88 7.22 23.09
CA ASP A 346 17.24 6.91 23.57
C ASP A 346 18.24 6.83 22.41
N ASP A 347 17.84 6.21 21.30
CA ASP A 347 18.64 6.09 20.08
C ASP A 347 18.97 7.47 19.47
N LEU A 348 17.99 8.39 19.43
CA LEU A 348 18.20 9.76 18.98
C LEU A 348 19.05 10.58 19.97
N GLU A 349 18.89 10.37 21.28
CA GLU A 349 19.77 10.97 22.29
C GLU A 349 21.23 10.57 22.06
N ASP A 350 21.48 9.29 21.83
CA ASP A 350 22.83 8.76 21.55
C ASP A 350 23.40 9.31 20.23
N LEU A 351 22.56 9.44 19.19
CA LEU A 351 22.95 10.08 17.95
C LEU A 351 23.44 11.52 18.17
N VAL A 352 22.67 12.33 18.90
CA VAL A 352 23.05 13.72 19.19
C VAL A 352 24.35 13.77 19.98
N ARG A 353 24.49 12.94 21.02
CA ARG A 353 25.68 12.94 21.89
C ARG A 353 26.95 12.51 21.16
N GLN A 354 26.86 11.52 20.27
CA GLN A 354 28.01 10.92 19.60
C GLN A 354 28.40 11.64 18.30
N VAL A 355 27.42 12.15 17.55
CA VAL A 355 27.66 12.73 16.21
C VAL A 355 27.89 14.23 16.27
N ILE A 356 27.23 14.95 17.18
CA ILE A 356 27.34 16.41 17.25
C ILE A 356 28.56 16.79 18.10
N PRO A 357 29.51 17.59 17.57
CA PRO A 357 30.67 18.04 18.33
C PRO A 357 30.28 18.70 19.65
N ALA A 358 31.07 18.50 20.70
CA ALA A 358 30.74 18.97 22.04
C ALA A 358 30.62 20.51 22.15
N HIS A 359 31.32 21.26 21.29
CA HIS A 359 31.25 22.72 21.23
C HIS A 359 30.02 23.25 20.48
N ARG A 360 29.29 22.40 19.75
CA ARG A 360 28.10 22.77 18.99
C ARG A 360 26.84 22.23 19.66
N LYS A 361 25.76 23.00 19.54
CA LYS A 361 24.40 22.55 19.87
C LYS A 361 23.71 21.98 18.63
N ALA A 362 22.58 21.30 18.85
CA ALA A 362 21.72 20.79 17.79
C ALA A 362 20.38 21.53 17.76
N VAL A 363 19.84 21.74 16.57
CA VAL A 363 18.42 22.04 16.38
C VAL A 363 17.75 20.78 15.86
N LEU A 364 16.76 20.27 16.60
CA LEU A 364 16.08 19.04 16.22
C LEU A 364 14.89 19.36 15.32
N VAL A 365 14.83 18.69 14.17
CA VAL A 365 13.77 18.86 13.18
C VAL A 365 12.99 17.56 13.06
N GLY A 366 11.72 17.56 13.48
CA GLY A 366 10.89 16.35 13.51
C GLY A 366 9.64 16.47 12.64
N HIS A 367 9.39 15.48 11.78
CA HIS A 367 8.13 15.40 11.00
C HIS A 367 7.19 14.35 11.56
N SER A 368 5.89 14.65 11.65
CA SER A 368 4.87 13.69 12.08
C SER A 368 5.29 13.02 13.42
N LEU A 369 5.35 11.69 13.51
CA LEU A 369 5.89 10.96 14.67
C LEU A 369 7.28 11.44 15.11
N GLY A 370 8.13 11.85 14.16
CA GLY A 370 9.44 12.41 14.44
C GLY A 370 9.39 13.69 15.27
N GLY A 371 8.31 14.47 15.17
CA GLY A 371 8.04 15.63 16.02
C GLY A 371 7.93 15.25 17.51
N GLU A 372 7.12 14.25 17.82
CA GLU A 372 6.99 13.73 19.18
C GLU A 372 8.31 13.15 19.71
N LEU A 373 9.06 12.44 18.86
CA LEU A 373 10.37 11.89 19.24
C LEU A 373 11.39 12.98 19.58
N VAL A 374 11.49 14.05 18.78
CA VAL A 374 12.42 15.16 19.08
C VAL A 374 12.00 15.93 20.32
N ARG A 375 10.69 16.09 20.56
CA ARG A 375 10.14 16.72 21.77
C ARG A 375 10.61 15.99 23.04
N GLN A 376 10.46 14.67 23.07
CA GLN A 376 10.89 13.84 24.21
C GLN A 376 12.42 13.86 24.42
N VAL A 377 13.21 14.02 23.36
CA VAL A 377 14.68 14.14 23.46
C VAL A 377 15.10 15.50 24.03
N ALA A 378 14.44 16.58 23.62
CA ALA A 378 14.79 17.94 24.04
C ALA A 378 14.76 18.13 25.56
N ALA A 379 13.74 17.59 26.21
CA ALA A 379 13.60 17.61 27.68
C ALA A 379 14.77 16.89 28.41
N ARG A 380 15.50 16.02 27.72
CA ARG A 380 16.61 15.21 28.28
C ARG A 380 17.99 15.75 27.92
N LEU A 381 18.07 16.70 27.00
CA LEU A 381 19.32 17.28 26.47
C LEU A 381 19.34 18.82 26.52
N PRO A 382 18.92 19.48 27.62
CA PRO A 382 18.75 20.94 27.62
C PRO A 382 20.03 21.71 27.26
N ASP A 383 21.21 21.18 27.59
CA ASP A 383 22.50 21.82 27.29
C ASP A 383 23.02 21.58 25.88
N ARG A 384 22.48 20.57 25.18
CA ARG A 384 22.93 20.17 23.83
C ARG A 384 21.99 20.64 22.73
N ILE A 385 20.80 21.13 23.06
CA ILE A 385 19.80 21.57 22.09
C ILE A 385 19.68 23.09 22.10
N ALA A 386 19.60 23.69 20.91
CA ALA A 386 19.43 25.14 20.72
C ALA A 386 17.99 25.51 20.32
N GLY A 387 17.22 24.57 19.75
CA GLY A 387 15.83 24.79 19.35
C GLY A 387 15.19 23.56 18.72
N LEU A 388 13.87 23.62 18.54
CA LEU A 388 13.08 22.57 17.90
C LEU A 388 12.27 23.12 16.73
N VAL A 389 12.22 22.37 15.64
CA VAL A 389 11.32 22.61 14.51
C VAL A 389 10.44 21.38 14.32
N TYR A 390 9.14 21.59 14.35
CA TYR A 390 8.14 20.58 14.08
C TYR A 390 7.55 20.79 12.69
N LEU A 391 7.60 19.76 11.84
CA LEU A 391 7.04 19.78 10.50
C LEU A 391 5.78 18.91 10.50
N ASP A 392 4.61 19.54 10.52
CA ASP A 392 3.30 18.90 10.64
C ASP A 392 3.30 17.72 11.64
N PRO A 393 3.63 17.98 12.93
CA PRO A 393 3.95 16.94 13.91
C PRO A 393 2.74 16.10 14.32
N ALA A 394 3.03 14.90 14.81
CA ALA A 394 2.06 14.14 15.59
C ALA A 394 1.99 14.70 17.02
N HIS A 395 0.80 14.70 17.60
CA HIS A 395 0.60 15.08 19.01
C HIS A 395 0.24 13.84 19.83
N PRO A 396 0.79 13.63 21.05
CA PRO A 396 0.52 12.42 21.82
C PRO A 396 -0.97 12.23 22.18
N ALA A 397 -1.76 13.30 22.19
CA ALA A 397 -3.21 13.23 22.39
C ALA A 397 -4.04 13.03 21.09
N GLU A 398 -3.42 12.96 19.90
CA GLU A 398 -4.14 13.05 18.62
C GLU A 398 -5.15 11.92 18.41
N LEU A 399 -4.83 10.69 18.83
CA LEU A 399 -5.73 9.53 18.69
C LEU A 399 -6.92 9.56 19.66
N ARG A 400 -6.89 10.43 20.67
CA ARG A 400 -8.00 10.66 21.59
C ARG A 400 -8.83 11.86 21.19
N ARG A 401 -8.19 12.96 20.78
CA ARG A 401 -8.85 14.24 20.51
C ARG A 401 -9.35 14.37 19.07
N SER A 402 -8.59 13.90 18.08
CA SER A 402 -9.05 13.93 16.68
C SER A 402 -9.85 12.68 16.35
N GLN A 403 -11.14 12.87 16.03
CA GLN A 403 -12.01 11.79 15.54
C GLN A 403 -11.50 11.23 14.21
N ARG A 404 -10.96 12.10 13.35
CA ARG A 404 -10.40 11.71 12.04
C ARG A 404 -9.17 10.82 12.21
N GLN A 405 -8.22 11.21 13.05
CA GLN A 405 -7.02 10.39 13.29
C GLN A 405 -7.36 9.07 13.99
N ASN A 406 -8.28 9.09 14.95
CA ASN A 406 -8.74 7.87 15.61
C ASN A 406 -9.42 6.89 14.64
N ALA A 407 -10.29 7.39 13.75
CA ALA A 407 -10.92 6.56 12.72
C ALA A 407 -9.90 6.01 11.70
N GLY A 408 -8.91 6.83 11.30
CA GLY A 408 -7.85 6.44 10.38
C GLY A 408 -6.83 5.45 10.97
N ALA A 409 -6.68 5.40 12.29
CA ALA A 409 -5.70 4.57 12.99
C ALA A 409 -5.82 3.07 12.64
N ALA A 410 -7.05 2.54 12.63
CA ALA A 410 -7.28 1.13 12.30
C ALA A 410 -6.93 0.81 10.84
N ASP A 411 -7.25 1.72 9.91
CA ASP A 411 -6.95 1.57 8.49
C ASP A 411 -5.45 1.67 8.21
N LEU A 412 -4.74 2.57 8.92
CA LEU A 412 -3.28 2.67 8.85
C LEU A 412 -2.61 1.39 9.37
N GLY A 413 -3.01 0.91 10.54
CA GLY A 413 -2.49 -0.33 11.12
C GLY A 413 -2.73 -1.57 10.23
N SER A 414 -3.90 -1.63 9.59
CA SER A 414 -4.25 -2.64 8.58
C SER A 414 -3.35 -2.53 7.35
N THR A 415 -3.16 -1.33 6.81
CA THR A 415 -2.31 -1.06 5.64
C THR A 415 -0.86 -1.48 5.88
N ILE A 416 -0.26 -1.05 6.99
CA ILE A 416 1.11 -1.41 7.37
C ILE A 416 1.24 -2.93 7.55
N THR A 417 0.27 -3.57 8.18
CA THR A 417 0.26 -5.03 8.38
C THR A 417 0.19 -5.79 7.06
N HIS A 418 -0.66 -5.36 6.15
CA HIS A 418 -0.81 -5.94 4.81
C HIS A 418 0.43 -5.73 3.97
N ALA A 419 0.98 -4.51 3.91
CA ALA A 419 2.22 -4.22 3.19
C ALA A 419 3.37 -5.11 3.68
N THR A 420 3.52 -5.26 5.01
CA THR A 420 4.53 -6.17 5.60
C THR A 420 4.36 -7.62 5.12
N ARG A 421 3.12 -8.11 5.04
CA ARG A 421 2.83 -9.50 4.64
C ARG A 421 3.08 -9.72 3.14
N TYR A 422 2.54 -8.86 2.28
CA TYR A 422 2.65 -9.03 0.84
C TYR A 422 4.09 -8.86 0.36
N LEU A 423 4.80 -7.85 0.85
CA LEU A 423 6.20 -7.62 0.45
C LEU A 423 7.15 -8.73 0.92
N ARG A 424 6.84 -9.41 2.02
CA ARG A 424 7.57 -10.64 2.42
C ARG A 424 7.43 -11.76 1.40
N CYS A 425 6.35 -11.77 0.63
CA CYS A 425 6.14 -12.72 -0.46
C CYS A 425 6.75 -12.25 -1.80
N GLY A 426 7.56 -11.19 -1.82
CA GLY A 426 8.24 -10.70 -3.03
C GLY A 426 7.37 -9.85 -3.95
N THR A 427 6.17 -9.43 -3.52
CA THR A 427 5.25 -8.64 -4.37
C THR A 427 5.73 -7.22 -4.66
N GLY A 428 6.87 -6.79 -4.11
CA GLY A 428 7.46 -5.48 -4.38
C GLY A 428 7.79 -5.26 -5.86
N MET A 429 8.02 -6.33 -6.63
CA MET A 429 8.22 -6.24 -8.09
C MET A 429 6.96 -5.79 -8.85
N LEU A 430 5.78 -5.99 -8.25
CA LEU A 430 4.48 -5.66 -8.84
C LEU A 430 4.04 -4.23 -8.49
N MET A 431 4.77 -3.55 -7.60
CA MET A 431 4.44 -2.19 -7.21
C MET A 431 4.90 -1.21 -8.28
N SER A 432 4.05 -0.22 -8.54
CA SER A 432 4.39 0.97 -9.30
C SER A 432 4.85 2.07 -8.35
N ARG A 433 5.78 2.91 -8.82
CA ARG A 433 6.25 4.07 -8.05
C ARG A 433 5.09 5.04 -7.80
N PRO A 434 4.79 5.40 -6.54
CA PRO A 434 3.79 6.41 -6.23
C PRO A 434 4.21 7.78 -6.76
N LYS A 435 3.23 8.60 -7.18
CA LYS A 435 3.50 9.94 -7.75
C LYS A 435 4.26 10.87 -6.80
N TRP A 436 4.02 10.78 -5.49
CA TRP A 436 4.70 11.63 -4.52
C TRP A 436 6.22 11.36 -4.48
N VAL A 437 6.66 10.13 -4.79
CA VAL A 437 8.10 9.82 -4.91
C VAL A 437 8.71 10.55 -6.10
N ASP A 438 7.93 10.79 -7.16
CA ASP A 438 8.39 11.59 -8.30
C ASP A 438 8.51 13.09 -7.97
N SER A 439 7.94 13.56 -6.86
CA SER A 439 8.12 14.93 -6.37
C SER A 439 9.48 15.14 -5.69
N LEU A 440 10.12 14.09 -5.18
CA LEU A 440 11.47 14.15 -4.59
C LEU A 440 12.54 14.52 -5.64
N PRO A 441 13.73 14.99 -5.21
CA PRO A 441 14.83 15.21 -6.15
C PRO A 441 15.19 13.91 -6.90
N PRO A 442 15.47 13.98 -8.22
CA PRO A 442 15.67 12.80 -9.07
C PRO A 442 16.63 11.75 -8.50
N ARG A 443 17.70 12.19 -7.84
CA ARG A 443 18.74 11.31 -7.27
C ARG A 443 18.26 10.38 -6.15
N TYR A 444 17.16 10.72 -5.46
CA TYR A 444 16.66 9.92 -4.34
C TYR A 444 15.54 8.95 -4.71
N ARG A 445 14.86 9.18 -5.84
CA ARG A 445 13.59 8.50 -6.19
C ARG A 445 13.70 6.98 -6.22
N GLU A 446 14.75 6.46 -6.85
CA GLU A 446 14.95 5.01 -6.99
C GLU A 446 15.21 4.35 -5.63
N LYS A 447 16.06 4.97 -4.80
CA LYS A 447 16.39 4.42 -3.48
C LYS A 447 15.20 4.49 -2.53
N VAL A 448 14.48 5.61 -2.51
CA VAL A 448 13.25 5.74 -1.71
C VAL A 448 12.24 4.69 -2.15
N PHE A 449 12.02 4.52 -3.45
CA PHE A 449 11.12 3.48 -3.94
C PHE A 449 11.59 2.05 -3.60
N ALA A 450 12.89 1.79 -3.62
CA ALA A 450 13.45 0.51 -3.16
C ALA A 450 13.12 0.26 -1.68
N GLN A 451 13.21 1.28 -0.81
CA GLN A 451 12.84 1.16 0.60
C GLN A 451 11.35 0.82 0.78
N TYR A 452 10.43 1.48 0.07
CA TYR A 452 8.99 1.18 0.15
C TYR A 452 8.61 -0.19 -0.41
N THR A 453 9.44 -0.77 -1.28
CA THR A 453 9.23 -2.12 -1.82
C THR A 453 9.95 -3.21 -1.03
N ASP A 454 10.70 -2.87 0.03
CA ASP A 454 11.25 -3.83 0.99
C ASP A 454 10.33 -3.95 2.22
N ALA A 455 9.99 -5.19 2.58
CA ALA A 455 9.23 -5.51 3.78
C ALA A 455 9.88 -5.03 5.10
N ARG A 456 11.18 -4.71 5.12
CA ARG A 456 11.87 -4.20 6.31
C ARG A 456 11.29 -2.89 6.83
N LEU A 457 11.08 -1.92 5.92
CA LEU A 457 10.49 -0.63 6.27
C LEU A 457 9.14 -0.84 6.95
N TRP A 458 8.28 -1.65 6.34
CA TRP A 458 6.95 -1.94 6.87
C TRP A 458 6.97 -2.75 8.16
N LYS A 459 7.94 -3.64 8.34
CA LYS A 459 8.15 -4.36 9.61
C LYS A 459 8.53 -3.39 10.73
N ALA A 460 9.39 -2.41 10.46
CA ALA A 460 9.76 -1.36 11.41
C ALA A 460 8.56 -0.45 11.71
N ALA A 461 7.86 0.03 10.68
CA ALA A 461 6.65 0.83 10.83
C ALA A 461 5.57 0.10 11.64
N ARG A 462 5.37 -1.21 11.43
CA ARG A 462 4.38 -1.99 12.21
C ARG A 462 4.75 -2.08 13.69
N ARG A 463 6.05 -2.18 13.98
CA ARG A 463 6.56 -2.21 15.36
C ARG A 463 6.35 -0.85 16.02
N GLU A 464 6.71 0.23 15.33
CA GLU A 464 6.52 1.60 15.81
C GLU A 464 5.04 1.92 16.00
N TRP A 465 4.19 1.64 15.01
CA TRP A 465 2.76 1.92 15.06
C TRP A 465 2.05 1.28 16.26
N ARG A 466 2.43 0.06 16.64
CA ARG A 466 1.86 -0.60 17.83
C ARG A 466 2.16 0.18 19.12
N ALA A 467 3.39 0.67 19.26
CA ALA A 467 3.78 1.47 20.41
C ALA A 467 3.13 2.86 20.39
N VAL A 468 3.06 3.50 19.20
CA VAL A 468 2.34 4.77 19.03
C VAL A 468 0.88 4.62 19.42
N GLU A 469 0.19 3.60 18.90
CA GLU A 469 -1.23 3.39 19.17
C GLU A 469 -1.49 3.14 20.67
N GLU A 470 -0.62 2.38 21.33
CA GLU A 470 -0.71 2.15 22.77
C GLU A 470 -0.48 3.44 23.56
N GLU A 471 0.62 4.14 23.31
CA GLU A 471 1.03 5.35 24.04
C GLU A 471 0.03 6.49 23.82
N PHE A 472 -0.36 6.78 22.58
CA PHE A 472 -1.23 7.92 22.25
C PHE A 472 -2.67 7.71 22.72
N ARG A 473 -3.14 6.45 22.77
CA ARG A 473 -4.45 6.14 23.36
C ARG A 473 -4.44 6.25 24.89
N SER A 474 -3.28 6.06 25.51
CA SER A 474 -3.11 6.16 26.96
C SER A 474 -2.78 7.56 27.47
N PHE A 475 -2.33 8.46 26.60
CA PHE A 475 -1.92 9.81 26.98
C PHE A 475 -3.09 10.65 27.49
N ASP A 476 -3.01 11.15 28.72
CA ASP A 476 -4.06 11.93 29.37
C ASP A 476 -3.59 13.17 30.14
N GLY A 477 -2.33 13.59 29.96
CA GLY A 477 -1.74 14.74 30.63
C GLY A 477 -1.49 15.95 29.74
N ASP A 478 -0.87 16.97 30.33
CA ASP A 478 -0.29 18.11 29.62
C ASP A 478 1.12 17.78 29.13
N LEU A 479 1.59 18.56 28.15
CA LEU A 479 2.96 18.47 27.68
C LEU A 479 3.94 19.13 28.67
N ASP A 480 5.08 18.48 28.91
CA ASP A 480 6.14 19.04 29.76
C ASP A 480 6.78 20.31 29.14
N PRO A 481 7.13 21.32 29.94
CA PRO A 481 7.85 22.51 29.47
C PRO A 481 9.23 22.20 28.87
N ILE A 482 9.61 22.95 27.84
CA ILE A 482 10.87 22.83 27.09
C ILE A 482 11.60 24.17 27.13
N SER A 483 12.86 24.15 27.60
CA SER A 483 13.63 25.37 27.90
C SER A 483 14.23 26.09 26.69
N VAL A 484 14.01 25.57 25.48
CA VAL A 484 14.55 26.10 24.22
C VAL A 484 13.41 26.61 23.34
N PRO A 485 13.64 27.50 22.36
CA PRO A 485 12.61 27.95 21.44
C PRO A 485 12.09 26.81 20.55
N GLY A 486 10.84 26.94 20.09
CA GLY A 486 10.18 25.98 19.21
C GLY A 486 9.42 26.65 18.07
N LEU A 487 9.39 26.02 16.90
CA LEU A 487 8.62 26.42 15.74
C LEU A 487 7.79 25.24 15.23
N VAL A 488 6.50 25.44 15.00
CA VAL A 488 5.64 24.50 14.25
C VAL A 488 5.40 25.05 12.85
N ILE A 489 5.70 24.25 11.83
CA ILE A 489 5.35 24.49 10.43
C ILE A 489 4.28 23.47 10.03
N ALA A 490 3.05 23.95 9.89
CA ALA A 490 1.86 23.15 9.60
C ALA A 490 1.55 23.09 8.10
N ALA A 491 1.06 21.95 7.63
CA ALA A 491 0.48 21.86 6.30
C ALA A 491 -0.96 22.39 6.31
N GLN A 492 -1.32 23.27 5.37
CA GLN A 492 -2.67 23.87 5.34
C GLN A 492 -3.78 22.81 5.32
N HIS A 493 -3.66 21.79 4.47
CA HIS A 493 -4.70 20.75 4.36
C HIS A 493 -4.89 19.96 5.66
N THR A 494 -3.86 19.87 6.50
CA THR A 494 -3.93 19.19 7.80
C THR A 494 -4.79 20.01 8.77
N VAL A 495 -4.50 21.30 8.91
CA VAL A 495 -5.22 22.18 9.86
C VAL A 495 -6.62 22.57 9.36
N ASP A 496 -6.83 22.66 8.04
CA ASP A 496 -8.15 22.98 7.45
C ASP A 496 -9.14 21.81 7.60
N GLN A 497 -8.64 20.57 7.65
CA GLN A 497 -9.48 19.38 7.77
C GLN A 497 -9.89 19.06 9.21
N GLU A 498 -9.14 19.53 10.21
CA GLU A 498 -9.36 19.23 11.62
C GLU A 498 -8.90 20.41 12.50
N PRO A 499 -9.82 21.27 12.97
CA PRO A 499 -9.48 22.42 13.82
C PRO A 499 -8.76 22.03 15.12
N GLU A 500 -9.01 20.84 15.67
CA GLU A 500 -8.29 20.33 16.85
C GLU A 500 -6.79 20.18 16.61
N GLN A 501 -6.37 19.93 15.37
CA GLN A 501 -4.95 19.82 15.06
C GLN A 501 -4.22 21.15 15.29
N LEU A 502 -4.86 22.27 14.97
CA LEU A 502 -4.29 23.60 15.20
C LEU A 502 -4.15 23.91 16.69
N LEU A 503 -5.12 23.49 17.53
CA LEU A 503 -5.04 23.62 18.98
C LEU A 503 -3.88 22.80 19.57
N MET A 504 -3.71 21.55 19.10
CA MET A 504 -2.59 20.72 19.51
C MET A 504 -1.23 21.29 19.06
N TYR A 505 -1.18 21.99 17.92
CA TYR A 505 0.04 22.70 17.47
C TYR A 505 0.35 23.92 18.34
N ASP A 506 -0.68 24.66 18.74
CA ASP A 506 -0.54 25.76 19.69
C ASP A 506 -0.06 25.28 21.07
N GLU A 507 -0.57 24.14 21.56
CA GLU A 507 -0.07 23.48 22.78
C GLU A 507 1.41 23.10 22.67
N LEU A 508 1.84 22.55 21.52
CA LEU A 508 3.26 22.24 21.26
C LEU A 508 4.14 23.49 21.30
N VAL A 509 3.65 24.63 20.79
CA VAL A 509 4.40 25.89 20.83
C VAL A 509 4.48 26.44 22.25
N LYS A 510 3.37 26.42 23.00
CA LYS A 510 3.25 27.00 24.34
C LYS A 510 4.16 26.36 25.39
N VAL A 511 4.61 25.12 25.18
CA VAL A 511 5.57 24.49 26.10
C VAL A 511 7.00 25.01 25.91
N HIS A 512 7.32 25.73 24.84
CA HIS A 512 8.65 26.28 24.61
C HIS A 512 8.88 27.62 25.33
N ARG A 513 10.16 27.99 25.51
CA ARG A 513 10.57 29.27 26.10
C ARG A 513 10.50 30.42 25.08
N ASP A 514 10.25 31.64 25.56
CA ASP A 514 10.32 32.92 24.81
C ASP A 514 9.46 32.93 23.54
N VAL A 515 8.21 32.49 23.67
CA VAL A 515 7.23 32.41 22.58
C VAL A 515 6.62 33.79 22.34
N ASP A 516 6.97 34.41 21.20
CA ASP A 516 6.11 35.43 20.57
C ASP A 516 4.89 34.72 19.92
N ASP A 517 3.76 35.43 19.72
CA ASP A 517 2.47 34.95 19.16
C ASP A 517 2.52 34.27 17.75
N THR A 518 3.70 33.94 17.22
CA THR A 518 3.96 33.49 15.83
C THR A 518 4.52 32.06 15.70
N GLY A 519 4.44 31.24 16.75
CA GLY A 519 5.09 29.93 16.79
C GLY A 519 4.50 28.86 15.86
N VAL A 520 3.26 29.01 15.38
CA VAL A 520 2.68 28.14 14.34
C VAL A 520 2.63 28.90 13.01
N ARG A 521 3.28 28.35 11.98
CA ARG A 521 3.28 28.89 10.61
C ARG A 521 2.69 27.89 9.66
N VAL A 522 1.81 28.33 8.76
CA VAL A 522 1.12 27.45 7.81
C VAL A 522 1.72 27.58 6.42
N VAL A 523 1.98 26.45 5.76
CA VAL A 523 2.37 26.41 4.35
C VAL A 523 1.12 26.16 3.50
N GLU A 524 0.69 27.19 2.77
CA GLU A 524 -0.52 27.18 1.95
C GLU A 524 -0.45 26.13 0.82
N GLY A 525 -1.54 25.38 0.64
CA GLY A 525 -1.69 24.34 -0.38
C GLY A 525 -0.96 23.03 -0.09
N ALA A 526 -0.15 22.96 0.97
CA ALA A 526 0.54 21.74 1.36
C ALA A 526 -0.41 20.76 2.08
N ASP A 527 -0.22 19.48 1.79
CA ASP A 527 -0.63 18.36 2.63
C ASP A 527 0.55 17.78 3.44
N HIS A 528 0.24 16.83 4.33
CA HIS A 528 1.18 16.20 5.26
C HIS A 528 2.48 15.67 4.64
N ASP A 529 2.42 15.11 3.43
CA ASP A 529 3.58 14.52 2.75
C ASP A 529 4.25 15.54 1.80
N SER A 530 3.44 16.31 1.07
CA SER A 530 3.91 17.32 0.10
C SER A 530 4.66 18.47 0.77
N LEU A 531 4.39 18.77 2.04
CA LEU A 531 5.17 19.72 2.85
C LEU A 531 6.67 19.44 2.77
N LEU A 532 7.06 18.17 2.68
CA LEU A 532 8.46 17.74 2.58
C LEU A 532 8.87 17.37 1.14
N THR A 533 7.94 16.77 0.38
CA THR A 533 8.27 16.09 -0.87
C THR A 533 8.03 16.93 -2.13
N ASP A 534 7.17 17.95 -2.10
CA ASP A 534 7.04 18.95 -3.17
C ASP A 534 8.07 20.06 -2.96
N ALA A 535 8.87 20.33 -3.99
CA ALA A 535 9.96 21.31 -3.90
C ALA A 535 9.49 22.70 -3.46
N ARG A 536 8.29 23.14 -3.86
CA ARG A 536 7.79 24.48 -3.53
C ARG A 536 7.51 24.61 -2.04
N PHE A 537 6.75 23.67 -1.48
CA PHE A 537 6.37 23.67 -0.07
C PHE A 537 7.58 23.40 0.83
N ALA A 538 8.45 22.48 0.43
CA ALA A 538 9.67 22.20 1.16
C ALA A 538 10.62 23.41 1.20
N HIS A 539 10.73 24.18 0.10
CA HIS A 539 11.53 25.41 0.10
C HIS A 539 10.93 26.52 0.97
N GLN A 540 9.61 26.66 1.03
CA GLN A 540 8.93 27.58 1.93
C GLN A 540 9.12 27.18 3.40
N ALA A 541 9.00 25.89 3.72
CA ALA A 541 9.29 25.38 5.05
C ALA A 541 10.76 25.67 5.45
N ALA A 542 11.71 25.46 4.54
CA ALA A 542 13.12 25.76 4.77
C ALA A 542 13.39 27.27 4.99
N GLU A 543 12.65 28.16 4.34
CA GLU A 543 12.72 29.62 4.57
C GLU A 543 12.24 29.98 5.99
N MET A 544 11.09 29.45 6.40
CA MET A 544 10.57 29.64 7.76
C MET A 544 11.54 29.10 8.82
N MET A 545 12.18 27.96 8.54
CA MET A 545 13.25 27.42 9.38
C MET A 545 14.45 28.37 9.47
N ALA A 546 14.93 28.90 8.35
CA ALA A 546 16.06 29.82 8.33
C ALA A 546 15.78 31.10 9.13
N GLU A 547 14.57 31.65 9.03
CA GLU A 547 14.14 32.81 9.84
C GLU A 547 14.14 32.50 11.33
N PHE A 548 13.67 31.31 11.72
CA PHE A 548 13.70 30.87 13.12
C PHE A 548 15.12 30.68 13.65
N LEU A 549 16.02 30.13 12.83
CA LEU A 549 17.43 29.97 13.17
C LEU A 549 18.12 31.33 13.37
N ALA A 550 17.86 32.30 12.50
CA ALA A 550 18.43 33.65 12.57
C ALA A 550 17.84 34.52 13.71
N GLY A 551 16.69 34.15 14.26
CA GLY A 551 15.97 34.93 15.27
C GLY A 551 16.04 34.31 16.67
N PRO A 552 15.00 33.58 17.13
CA PRO A 552 14.96 32.99 18.48
C PRO A 552 16.16 32.12 18.84
N VAL A 553 16.67 31.30 17.91
CA VAL A 553 17.79 30.40 18.19
C VAL A 553 19.10 31.17 18.41
N ALA A 554 19.46 32.09 17.50
CA ALA A 554 20.65 32.92 17.64
C ALA A 554 20.68 33.74 18.95
N ARG A 555 19.52 34.18 19.47
CA ARG A 555 19.42 34.90 20.75
C ARG A 555 19.80 34.04 21.96
N THR A 556 19.64 32.72 21.89
CA THR A 556 20.01 31.79 22.98
C THR A 556 21.51 31.49 23.05
N GLU A 557 22.30 31.94 22.08
CA GLU A 557 23.76 31.79 22.04
C GLU A 557 24.52 33.05 22.52
N GLY A 558 23.81 34.15 22.80
CA GLY A 558 24.40 35.39 23.32
C GLY A 558 24.79 35.31 24.81
N PRO A 559 25.80 36.08 25.28
CA PRO A 559 26.19 36.10 26.68
C PRO A 559 25.04 36.62 27.56
N ALA A 560 24.76 35.94 28.67
CA ALA A 560 23.72 36.32 29.62
C ALA A 560 23.94 37.78 30.10
N PRO A 561 22.90 38.62 30.14
CA PRO A 561 23.03 39.97 30.68
C PRO A 561 23.44 39.91 32.15
N ALA A 562 24.50 40.63 32.51
CA ALA A 562 24.97 40.73 33.89
C ALA A 562 23.85 41.26 34.80
N PRO A 563 23.65 40.70 36.00
CA PRO A 563 22.62 41.18 36.90
C PRO A 563 22.91 42.63 37.28
N GLN A 564 21.99 43.54 36.94
CA GLN A 564 22.01 44.90 37.46
C GLN A 564 21.96 44.84 38.99
N LYS A 565 23.08 45.19 39.62
CA LYS A 565 23.11 45.49 41.04
C LYS A 565 22.25 46.74 41.25
N GLY A 566 21.01 46.53 41.69
CA GLY A 566 20.19 47.60 42.22
C GLY A 566 20.90 48.21 43.44
N THR A 567 21.40 49.42 43.26
CA THR A 567 21.87 50.27 44.34
C THR A 567 20.69 50.64 45.22
N VAL A 568 20.76 50.25 46.49
CA VAL A 568 19.96 50.85 47.56
C VAL A 568 20.52 52.24 47.83
N SER A 569 19.69 53.26 47.62
CA SER A 569 19.80 54.58 48.24
C SER A 569 18.43 55.23 48.24
#